data_AF-A0A5C6LVJ5-F1
#
_entry.id   AF-A0A5C6LVJ5-F1
#
_cell.length_a   1.000
_cell.length_b   1.000
_cell.length_c   1.000
_cell.angle_alpha   90.00
_cell.angle_beta   90.00
_cell.angle_gamma   90.00
#
_symmetry.space_group_name_H-M   'P 1'
#
loop_
_entity.id
_entity.type
_entity.pdbx_description
1 polymer ?
#
loop_
_entity_poly.entity_id
_entity_poly.type
_entity_poly.pdbx_seq_one_letter_code
_entity_poly.pdbx_strand_id
1 'polypeptide(L)'
;MKTSTPKIVSFSTIREQFDVSHYDLINCIDEGNVILFDGNTHIDGDLDTNRAETFCEDPVLVFVNGDLTVTGDIAMGDSYPSLMVLGNVHCDVLYSGDEMIHITGNATVKYAFYGYYNHGSITVEGKTYVPYVLNADHASGITPEGAVLINLYSDHNDFFDYDYTSKDLATAMVKPALDKNGEADAWNIIGLLRKGKSPFKKNIKPPREVYEEQLRKLTGNNPEAVTELDLTEKKLKAFPKSLALLSNLRKLILSKNEIQEIPDEIGALTQLEELYLVNCDLQKISAAIGQLTNLRILDISGNYELRQLPESFKSLANLRTLKADHVGLELPETYILPANLEEISFYSAYKDLNKFFAFPYAILQLKHLKVLDLRENYFTELPPAFDQLPSLETFLWTGSRTNATVFPDFTKLKTLKKLVISRKLLSWKKEVFNIPTLEHLEIDRHKEQKEYFDEATLQIWQEMAQEDPEEYRHLQKIMDNKKQEADGKFSCIISPGITPEDVQDINKLPGLKYLDLSFNELPYLPETIYELKALEYLDLRYNKFSEEEKEKIMQGFPATKIVF
;
A
#
# COMPACT_ATOMS: atom_id res chain seq x y z
N MET A 1 -23.84 42.89 5.22
CA MET A 1 -25.14 42.24 4.88
C MET A 1 -26.05 42.42 6.08
N LYS A 2 -27.39 42.46 5.93
CA LYS A 2 -28.29 42.48 7.09
C LYS A 2 -28.32 41.08 7.69
N THR A 3 -27.86 40.93 8.93
CA THR A 3 -27.97 39.68 9.70
C THR A 3 -29.44 39.31 9.87
N SER A 4 -29.81 38.04 9.63
CA SER A 4 -31.15 37.54 9.98
C SER A 4 -31.38 37.66 11.48
N THR A 5 -32.55 38.13 11.88
CA THR A 5 -32.90 38.20 13.30
C THR A 5 -33.09 36.79 13.85
N PRO A 6 -32.44 36.41 14.97
CA PRO A 6 -32.58 35.07 15.54
C PRO A 6 -34.01 34.84 16.04
N LYS A 7 -34.53 33.64 15.81
CA LYS A 7 -35.79 33.14 16.35
C LYS A 7 -35.49 32.01 17.33
N ILE A 8 -36.18 31.98 18.46
CA ILE A 8 -36.08 30.85 19.39
C ILE A 8 -37.18 29.86 19.07
N VAL A 9 -36.79 28.63 18.75
CA VAL A 9 -37.70 27.56 18.33
C VAL A 9 -37.36 26.26 19.05
N SER A 10 -38.26 25.29 18.99
CA SER A 10 -37.97 23.92 19.43
C SER A 10 -37.20 23.15 18.35
N PHE A 11 -36.50 22.09 18.74
CA PHE A 11 -35.88 21.20 17.76
C PHE A 11 -36.91 20.48 16.85
N SER A 12 -38.12 20.21 17.35
CA SER A 12 -39.22 19.70 16.51
C SER A 12 -39.56 20.64 15.35
N THR A 13 -39.50 21.97 15.58
CA THR A 13 -39.72 22.98 14.54
C THR A 13 -38.65 22.91 13.45
N ILE A 14 -37.40 22.60 13.82
CA ILE A 14 -36.30 22.39 12.87
C ILE A 14 -36.58 21.16 12.00
N ARG A 15 -36.94 20.02 12.61
CA ARG A 15 -37.27 18.78 11.87
C ARG A 15 -38.45 18.93 10.91
N GLU A 16 -39.40 19.82 11.19
CA GLU A 16 -40.53 20.11 10.31
C GLU A 16 -40.14 20.99 9.11
N GLN A 17 -39.13 21.86 9.27
CA GLN A 17 -38.75 22.86 8.26
C GLN A 17 -37.55 22.43 7.40
N PHE A 18 -36.66 21.61 7.95
CA PHE A 18 -35.39 21.24 7.32
C PHE A 18 -35.19 19.72 7.36
N ASP A 19 -34.70 19.15 6.26
CA ASP A 19 -34.30 17.74 6.24
C ASP A 19 -32.94 17.58 6.92
N VAL A 20 -33.00 17.24 8.21
CA VAL A 20 -31.83 16.97 9.04
C VAL A 20 -31.68 15.50 9.40
N SER A 21 -32.45 14.63 8.75
CA SER A 21 -32.60 13.21 9.11
C SER A 21 -31.33 12.39 8.92
N HIS A 22 -30.42 12.87 8.06
CA HIS A 22 -29.14 12.24 7.76
C HIS A 22 -27.98 12.64 8.70
N TYR A 23 -28.24 13.56 9.65
CA TYR A 23 -27.23 14.05 10.60
C TYR A 23 -27.44 13.39 11.97
N ASP A 24 -26.93 12.16 12.12
CA ASP A 24 -27.19 11.29 13.27
C ASP A 24 -27.03 12.01 14.63
N LEU A 25 -25.97 12.81 14.79
CA LEU A 25 -25.65 13.49 16.06
C LEU A 25 -26.60 14.68 16.35
N ILE A 26 -27.02 15.39 15.32
CA ILE A 26 -28.04 16.45 15.43
C ILE A 26 -29.42 15.82 15.70
N ASN A 27 -29.68 14.65 15.11
CA ASN A 27 -30.93 13.93 15.33
C ASN A 27 -31.06 13.34 16.74
N CYS A 28 -30.01 13.31 17.55
CA CYS A 28 -30.07 12.93 18.97
C CYS A 28 -30.57 14.05 19.89
N ILE A 29 -30.77 15.28 19.39
CA ILE A 29 -31.33 16.37 20.18
C ILE A 29 -32.85 16.18 20.27
N ASP A 30 -33.34 15.77 21.45
CA ASP A 30 -34.77 15.51 21.66
C ASP A 30 -35.53 16.77 22.08
N GLU A 31 -34.97 17.56 22.99
CA GLU A 31 -35.61 18.75 23.59
C GLU A 31 -34.58 19.87 23.84
N GLY A 32 -35.06 21.11 23.97
CA GLY A 32 -34.23 22.29 24.27
C GLY A 32 -34.47 23.49 23.35
N ASN A 33 -33.88 24.63 23.71
CA ASN A 33 -34.01 25.87 22.95
C ASN A 33 -33.04 25.90 21.76
N VAL A 34 -33.57 26.11 20.56
CA VAL A 34 -32.77 26.27 19.34
C VAL A 34 -32.79 27.73 18.90
N ILE A 35 -31.60 28.29 18.67
CA ILE A 35 -31.43 29.61 18.07
C ILE A 35 -31.41 29.44 16.55
N LEU A 36 -32.51 29.77 15.89
CA LEU A 36 -32.65 29.69 14.44
C LEU A 36 -32.34 31.04 13.78
N PHE A 37 -31.32 31.05 12.95
CA PHE A 37 -31.06 32.10 11.98
C PHE A 37 -31.51 31.63 10.59
N ASP A 38 -32.64 32.15 10.12
CA ASP A 38 -33.21 31.79 8.82
C ASP A 38 -32.73 32.78 7.73
N GLY A 39 -31.60 32.43 7.11
CA GLY A 39 -30.90 33.23 6.10
C GLY A 39 -29.43 33.50 6.45
N ASN A 40 -28.75 34.20 5.53
CA ASN A 40 -27.34 34.55 5.71
C ASN A 40 -27.13 35.42 6.96
N THR A 41 -26.18 35.00 7.79
CA THR A 41 -25.97 35.51 9.15
C THR A 41 -24.60 36.11 9.30
N HIS A 42 -24.54 37.29 9.90
CA HIS A 42 -23.31 37.98 10.25
C HIS A 42 -23.27 38.29 11.74
N ILE A 43 -22.23 37.81 12.43
CA ILE A 43 -22.01 38.03 13.87
C ILE A 43 -20.72 38.83 14.05
N ASP A 44 -20.86 39.99 14.68
CA ASP A 44 -19.72 40.79 15.11
C ASP A 44 -19.16 40.24 16.43
N GLY A 45 -17.86 39.93 16.44
CA GLY A 45 -17.15 39.30 17.55
C GLY A 45 -17.16 37.77 17.48
N ASP A 46 -16.97 37.13 18.64
CA ASP A 46 -16.93 35.67 18.75
C ASP A 46 -18.36 35.10 18.83
N LEU A 47 -18.51 33.86 18.34
CA LEU A 47 -19.66 33.00 18.57
C LEU A 47 -19.20 31.82 19.44
N ASP A 48 -19.35 32.00 20.75
CA ASP A 48 -19.12 31.00 21.79
C ASP A 48 -20.41 30.71 22.57
N THR A 49 -20.33 29.82 23.56
CA THR A 49 -21.47 29.50 24.44
C THR A 49 -22.05 30.75 25.12
N ASN A 50 -21.19 31.63 25.66
CA ASN A 50 -21.64 32.87 26.31
C ASN A 50 -22.39 33.78 25.34
N ARG A 51 -21.92 33.89 24.09
CA ARG A 51 -22.59 34.68 23.06
C ARG A 51 -23.95 34.08 22.71
N ALA A 52 -24.04 32.76 22.60
CA ALA A 52 -25.29 32.08 22.33
C ALA A 52 -26.33 32.34 23.44
N GLU A 53 -25.89 32.31 24.69
CA GLU A 53 -26.73 32.60 25.87
C GLU A 53 -27.31 34.02 25.87
N THR A 54 -26.67 34.97 25.15
CA THR A 54 -27.24 36.33 25.00
C THR A 54 -28.49 36.37 24.12
N PHE A 55 -28.74 35.34 23.30
CA PHE A 55 -29.94 35.22 22.46
C PHE A 55 -31.05 34.42 23.15
N CYS A 56 -30.68 33.39 23.92
CA CYS A 56 -31.60 32.50 24.61
C CYS A 56 -30.92 31.84 25.81
N GLU A 57 -31.65 31.65 26.92
CA GLU A 57 -31.19 30.84 28.05
C GLU A 57 -31.08 29.36 27.66
N ASP A 58 -29.98 28.72 28.08
CA ASP A 58 -29.63 27.31 27.85
C ASP A 58 -29.89 26.82 26.41
N PRO A 59 -29.26 27.42 25.39
CA PRO A 59 -29.46 27.01 24.01
C PRO A 59 -28.78 25.65 23.78
N VAL A 60 -29.48 24.70 23.17
CA VAL A 60 -28.92 23.38 22.81
C VAL A 60 -28.31 23.37 21.41
N LEU A 61 -28.78 24.25 20.52
CA LEU A 61 -28.33 24.31 19.15
C LEU A 61 -28.41 25.73 18.59
N VAL A 62 -27.36 26.14 17.90
CA VAL A 62 -27.39 27.27 16.96
C VAL A 62 -27.57 26.71 15.56
N PHE A 63 -28.69 27.04 14.91
CA PHE A 63 -29.03 26.55 13.57
C PHE A 63 -29.05 27.73 12.59
N VAL A 64 -28.21 27.66 11.55
CA VAL A 64 -28.14 28.69 10.49
C VAL A 64 -28.56 28.08 9.16
N ASN A 65 -29.70 28.54 8.64
CA ASN A 65 -30.16 28.21 7.30
C ASN A 65 -29.58 29.18 6.26
N GLY A 66 -28.30 29.04 5.95
CA GLY A 66 -27.56 29.91 5.01
C GLY A 66 -26.09 30.05 5.37
N ASP A 67 -25.43 31.04 4.77
CA ASP A 67 -24.02 31.32 5.07
C ASP A 67 -23.86 32.00 6.44
N LEU A 68 -22.85 31.59 7.21
CA LEU A 68 -22.48 32.19 8.49
C LEU A 68 -21.12 32.91 8.39
N THR A 69 -21.10 34.20 8.70
CA THR A 69 -19.86 34.98 8.82
C THR A 69 -19.72 35.50 10.24
N VAL A 70 -18.68 35.05 10.94
CA VAL A 70 -18.29 35.51 12.28
C VAL A 70 -16.99 36.29 12.15
N THR A 71 -16.92 37.53 12.67
CA THR A 71 -15.69 38.34 12.54
C THR A 71 -14.60 37.97 13.55
N GLY A 72 -14.95 37.18 14.57
CA GLY A 72 -14.04 36.55 15.53
C GLY A 72 -14.06 35.02 15.43
N ASP A 73 -13.93 34.36 16.58
CA ASP A 73 -13.86 32.91 16.67
C ASP A 73 -15.24 32.27 16.66
N ILE A 74 -15.36 31.09 16.06
CA ILE A 74 -16.42 30.15 16.40
C ILE A 74 -15.80 29.17 17.39
N ALA A 75 -16.23 29.24 18.65
CA ALA A 75 -15.64 28.49 19.73
C ALA A 75 -16.71 27.88 20.63
N MET A 76 -17.31 26.78 20.19
CA MET A 76 -18.27 26.04 21.00
C MET A 76 -17.51 25.31 22.11
N GLY A 77 -17.93 25.52 23.35
CA GLY A 77 -17.24 25.02 24.54
C GLY A 77 -17.41 23.52 24.77
N ASP A 78 -17.24 23.11 26.03
CA ASP A 78 -17.39 21.71 26.48
C ASP A 78 -18.86 21.35 26.82
N SER A 79 -19.79 22.22 26.42
CA SER A 79 -21.22 22.10 26.68
C SER A 79 -21.97 22.87 25.60
N TYR A 80 -23.26 22.56 25.46
CA TYR A 80 -24.19 23.22 24.56
C TYR A 80 -23.99 24.74 24.45
N PRO A 81 -24.24 25.35 23.27
CA PRO A 81 -24.90 24.73 22.12
C PRO A 81 -23.96 24.03 21.14
N SER A 82 -24.47 23.01 20.46
CA SER A 82 -23.92 22.56 19.18
C SER A 82 -24.20 23.60 18.06
N LEU A 83 -23.54 23.48 16.91
CA LEU A 83 -23.69 24.38 15.77
C LEU A 83 -23.99 23.62 14.48
N MET A 84 -25.03 24.03 13.76
CA MET A 84 -25.34 23.54 12.41
C MET A 84 -25.49 24.69 11.41
N VAL A 85 -24.78 24.59 10.28
CA VAL A 85 -24.80 25.58 9.20
C VAL A 85 -25.11 24.92 7.85
N LEU A 86 -26.27 25.27 7.29
CA LEU A 86 -26.69 24.88 5.94
C LEU A 86 -26.11 25.83 4.88
N GLY A 87 -24.80 26.02 4.88
CA GLY A 87 -24.11 26.95 3.99
C GLY A 87 -22.62 27.04 4.27
N ASN A 88 -21.98 28.10 3.79
CA ASN A 88 -20.55 28.34 3.99
C ASN A 88 -20.30 29.06 5.33
N VAL A 89 -19.12 28.83 5.90
CA VAL A 89 -18.66 29.49 7.14
C VAL A 89 -17.43 30.34 6.87
N HIS A 90 -17.39 31.53 7.48
CA HIS A 90 -16.19 32.36 7.59
C HIS A 90 -15.95 32.76 9.05
N CYS A 91 -14.75 32.53 9.57
CA CYS A 91 -14.36 32.92 10.95
C CYS A 91 -12.84 33.11 11.09
N ASP A 92 -12.40 33.67 12.22
CA ASP A 92 -10.97 33.83 12.54
C ASP A 92 -10.35 32.49 13.00
N VAL A 93 -11.01 31.79 13.92
CA VAL A 93 -10.66 30.44 14.40
C VAL A 93 -11.93 29.59 14.41
N LEU A 94 -11.81 28.31 14.03
CA LEU A 94 -12.88 27.33 14.19
C LEU A 94 -12.46 26.31 15.25
N TYR A 95 -13.15 26.32 16.37
CA TYR A 95 -12.89 25.50 17.55
C TYR A 95 -14.17 24.82 18.02
N SER A 96 -14.02 23.55 18.39
CA SER A 96 -15.02 22.81 19.16
C SER A 96 -14.33 22.08 20.30
N GLY A 97 -14.87 22.22 21.51
CA GLY A 97 -14.61 21.35 22.64
C GLY A 97 -15.39 20.05 22.48
N ASP A 98 -16.31 19.79 23.43
CA ASP A 98 -17.11 18.56 23.48
C ASP A 98 -18.39 18.57 22.63
N GLU A 99 -18.69 19.70 21.98
CA GLU A 99 -19.89 19.85 21.17
C GLU A 99 -19.68 19.59 19.68
N MET A 100 -20.81 19.50 18.98
CA MET A 100 -20.86 19.21 17.55
C MET A 100 -20.87 20.50 16.72
N ILE A 101 -20.07 20.53 15.66
CA ILE A 101 -20.16 21.56 14.62
C ILE A 101 -20.32 20.86 13.26
N HIS A 102 -21.43 21.11 12.57
CA HIS A 102 -21.69 20.56 11.24
C HIS A 102 -21.90 21.67 10.22
N ILE A 103 -21.09 21.67 9.16
CA ILE A 103 -21.10 22.66 8.08
C ILE A 103 -21.25 21.92 6.75
N THR A 104 -22.33 22.20 6.03
CA THR A 104 -22.63 21.56 4.74
C THR A 104 -21.90 22.19 3.55
N GLY A 105 -21.49 23.46 3.68
CA GLY A 105 -20.71 24.18 2.67
C GLY A 105 -19.21 24.17 2.93
N ASN A 106 -18.51 25.17 2.38
CA ASN A 106 -17.08 25.37 2.63
C ASN A 106 -16.85 26.14 3.93
N ALA A 107 -15.72 25.90 4.59
CA ALA A 107 -15.26 26.69 5.72
C ALA A 107 -14.01 27.51 5.33
N THR A 108 -14.04 28.82 5.52
CA THR A 108 -12.90 29.72 5.34
C THR A 108 -12.45 30.24 6.70
N VAL A 109 -11.37 29.69 7.23
CA VAL A 109 -10.86 29.95 8.58
C VAL A 109 -9.54 30.71 8.48
N LYS A 110 -9.47 31.90 9.07
CA LYS A 110 -8.34 32.82 8.83
C LYS A 110 -7.03 32.40 9.47
N TYR A 111 -7.07 31.85 10.69
CA TYR A 111 -5.84 31.54 11.44
C TYR A 111 -5.65 30.04 11.64
N ALA A 112 -6.58 29.38 12.33
CA ALA A 112 -6.42 27.98 12.70
C ALA A 112 -7.76 27.29 12.87
N PHE A 113 -7.77 26.02 12.52
CA PHE A 113 -8.75 25.04 12.96
C PHE A 113 -8.18 24.33 14.19
N TYR A 114 -8.95 24.20 15.26
CA TYR A 114 -8.53 23.52 16.48
C TYR A 114 -9.61 22.54 16.97
N GLY A 115 -9.37 21.24 16.85
CA GLY A 115 -10.21 20.20 17.45
C GLY A 115 -9.71 19.83 18.86
N TYR A 116 -10.60 19.84 19.87
CA TYR A 116 -10.28 19.56 21.28
C TYR A 116 -11.21 18.49 21.93
N TYR A 117 -10.99 18.18 23.21
CA TYR A 117 -11.07 16.85 23.83
C TYR A 117 -12.36 16.41 24.53
N ASN A 118 -13.05 15.38 23.96
CA ASN A 118 -13.63 14.15 24.57
C ASN A 118 -14.62 13.49 23.60
N HIS A 119 -15.69 14.22 23.24
CA HIS A 119 -16.89 13.68 22.58
C HIS A 119 -17.44 14.54 21.43
N GLY A 120 -16.87 15.73 21.22
CA GLY A 120 -17.27 16.63 20.14
C GLY A 120 -16.74 16.17 18.78
N SER A 121 -17.33 16.70 17.71
CA SER A 121 -16.76 16.56 16.37
C SER A 121 -17.07 17.76 15.49
N ILE A 122 -16.16 18.03 14.57
CA ILE A 122 -16.35 19.07 13.56
C ILE A 122 -16.36 18.40 12.19
N THR A 123 -17.45 18.59 11.46
CA THR A 123 -17.61 18.12 10.09
C THR A 123 -17.83 19.30 9.16
N VAL A 124 -17.02 19.35 8.10
CA VAL A 124 -17.18 20.27 6.97
C VAL A 124 -17.28 19.41 5.72
N GLU A 125 -18.49 19.32 5.15
CA GLU A 125 -18.73 18.51 3.95
C GLU A 125 -18.01 19.08 2.71
N GLY A 126 -17.89 20.41 2.66
CA GLY A 126 -17.13 21.11 1.62
C GLY A 126 -15.62 21.16 1.90
N LYS A 127 -14.95 22.08 1.22
CA LYS A 127 -13.52 22.35 1.43
C LYS A 127 -13.29 23.23 2.67
N THR A 128 -12.20 22.96 3.38
CA THR A 128 -11.73 23.79 4.50
C THR A 128 -10.49 24.57 4.06
N TYR A 129 -10.63 25.88 3.91
CA TYR A 129 -9.52 26.79 3.63
C TYR A 129 -8.99 27.33 4.96
N VAL A 130 -7.85 26.81 5.42
CA VAL A 130 -7.25 27.18 6.70
C VAL A 130 -5.72 27.12 6.62
N PRO A 131 -4.97 28.03 7.27
CA PRO A 131 -3.49 27.96 7.26
C PRO A 131 -2.91 26.87 8.17
N TYR A 132 -3.56 26.59 9.31
CA TYR A 132 -3.10 25.61 10.29
C TYR A 132 -4.25 24.73 10.78
N VAL A 133 -4.05 23.42 10.75
CA VAL A 133 -4.90 22.46 11.46
C VAL A 133 -4.12 22.02 12.69
N LEU A 134 -4.64 22.38 13.85
CA LEU A 134 -4.15 21.97 15.15
C LEU A 134 -5.06 20.85 15.62
N ASN A 135 -4.67 19.60 15.44
CA ASN A 135 -5.50 18.49 15.90
C ASN A 135 -5.01 18.00 17.27
N ALA A 136 -5.94 17.92 18.22
CA ALA A 136 -5.86 16.99 19.33
C ALA A 136 -6.66 15.72 18.97
N ASP A 137 -6.52 14.64 19.73
CA ASP A 137 -6.98 13.24 19.55
C ASP A 137 -8.49 13.00 19.17
N HIS A 138 -9.06 13.72 18.19
CA HIS A 138 -10.50 13.75 17.88
C HIS A 138 -10.83 13.66 16.39
N ALA A 139 -12.01 13.10 16.12
CA ALA A 139 -12.60 12.93 14.80
C ALA A 139 -12.92 14.29 14.16
N SER A 140 -12.13 14.63 13.15
CA SER A 140 -12.32 15.82 12.33
C SER A 140 -12.68 15.40 10.90
N GLY A 141 -13.94 15.59 10.52
CA GLY A 141 -14.43 15.34 9.16
C GLY A 141 -14.22 16.56 8.26
N ILE A 142 -12.96 16.97 8.05
CA ILE A 142 -12.63 18.16 7.24
C ILE A 142 -11.70 17.82 6.07
N THR A 143 -11.74 18.65 5.03
CA THR A 143 -10.85 18.55 3.86
C THR A 143 -9.96 19.79 3.76
N PRO A 144 -8.84 19.88 4.51
CA PRO A 144 -7.99 21.06 4.52
C PRO A 144 -7.16 21.20 3.23
N GLU A 145 -7.11 22.40 2.65
CA GLU A 145 -6.31 22.69 1.45
C GLU A 145 -5.11 23.60 1.77
N GLY A 146 -3.89 23.07 1.63
CA GLY A 146 -2.64 23.82 1.82
C GLY A 146 -2.28 24.16 3.27
N ALA A 147 -3.01 23.62 4.26
CA ALA A 147 -2.80 23.87 5.67
C ALA A 147 -1.60 23.10 6.24
N VAL A 148 -0.81 23.72 7.13
CA VAL A 148 0.17 22.97 7.95
C VAL A 148 -0.58 22.14 8.97
N LEU A 149 -0.45 20.81 8.89
CA LEU A 149 -1.17 19.86 9.73
C LEU A 149 -0.29 19.48 10.92
N ILE A 150 -0.80 19.70 12.14
CA ILE A 150 -0.06 19.49 13.38
C ILE A 150 -0.84 18.55 14.28
N ASN A 151 -0.23 17.42 14.67
CA ASN A 151 -0.73 16.60 15.78
C ASN A 151 -0.11 17.12 17.07
N LEU A 152 -0.93 17.72 17.93
CA LEU A 152 -0.47 18.26 19.21
C LEU A 152 -0.31 17.16 20.27
N TYR A 153 -0.93 16.00 20.09
CA TYR A 153 -1.06 14.98 21.14
C TYR A 153 -0.11 13.78 20.94
N SER A 154 -0.06 13.23 19.73
CA SER A 154 0.61 11.96 19.45
C SER A 154 1.74 12.10 18.43
N ASP A 155 2.63 11.10 18.39
CA ASP A 155 3.60 10.87 17.32
C ASP A 155 3.09 9.94 16.20
N HIS A 156 1.82 9.51 16.28
CA HIS A 156 1.14 8.69 15.28
C HIS A 156 0.17 9.53 14.42
N ASN A 157 -0.07 9.09 13.19
CA ASN A 157 -1.15 9.62 12.35
C ASN A 157 -2.45 8.90 12.72
N ASP A 158 -3.50 9.67 13.01
CA ASP A 158 -4.82 9.19 13.41
C ASP A 158 -5.90 9.64 12.40
N PHE A 159 -6.10 10.94 12.26
CA PHE A 159 -7.12 11.59 11.43
C PHE A 159 -6.53 12.22 10.17
N PHE A 160 -5.26 12.62 10.21
CA PHE A 160 -4.55 13.27 9.11
C PHE A 160 -3.12 12.74 8.97
N ASP A 161 -2.53 12.95 7.79
CA ASP A 161 -1.09 12.84 7.60
C ASP A 161 -0.40 14.14 8.03
N TYR A 162 0.02 14.21 9.30
CA TYR A 162 0.55 15.43 9.87
C TYR A 162 1.96 15.79 9.36
N ASP A 163 2.16 17.08 9.12
CA ASP A 163 3.47 17.66 8.81
C ASP A 163 4.41 17.63 10.01
N TYR A 164 3.84 17.81 11.20
CA TYR A 164 4.56 17.74 12.47
C TYR A 164 3.74 16.98 13.49
N THR A 165 4.40 16.10 14.23
CA THR A 165 3.81 15.41 15.38
C THR A 165 4.35 15.96 16.69
N SER A 166 3.77 15.57 17.83
CA SER A 166 4.15 16.09 19.15
C SER A 166 5.67 15.99 19.42
N LYS A 167 6.31 14.95 18.88
CA LYS A 167 7.77 14.71 18.93
C LYS A 167 8.59 15.75 18.17
N ASP A 168 8.11 16.25 17.03
CA ASP A 168 8.80 17.23 16.21
C ASP A 168 8.69 18.64 16.82
N LEU A 169 7.53 18.96 17.39
CA LEU A 169 7.11 20.31 17.73
C LEU A 169 7.99 21.00 18.77
N ALA A 170 8.39 20.30 19.83
CA ALA A 170 9.22 20.89 20.89
C ALA A 170 10.54 21.45 20.37
N THR A 171 11.10 20.84 19.31
CA THR A 171 12.33 21.31 18.66
C THR A 171 12.08 22.29 17.53
N ALA A 172 10.93 22.19 16.86
CA ALA A 172 10.56 23.00 15.70
C ALA A 172 10.02 24.38 16.07
N MET A 173 9.28 24.51 17.19
CA MET A 173 8.53 25.70 17.56
C MET A 173 9.35 26.76 18.34
N VAL A 174 8.93 28.02 18.24
CA VAL A 174 9.50 29.10 19.06
C VAL A 174 9.02 28.98 20.50
N LYS A 175 9.83 29.41 21.48
CA LYS A 175 9.47 29.35 22.91
C LYS A 175 8.08 29.93 23.23
N PRO A 176 7.61 31.04 22.62
CA PRO A 176 6.27 31.56 22.89
C PRO A 176 5.10 30.72 22.37
N ALA A 177 5.35 29.67 21.56
CA ALA A 177 4.33 28.72 21.11
C ALA A 177 4.21 27.51 22.06
N LEU A 178 5.08 27.43 23.07
CA LEU A 178 5.15 26.31 24.01
C LEU A 178 4.52 26.68 25.36
N ASP A 179 3.97 25.69 26.04
CA ASP A 179 3.46 25.79 27.40
C ASP A 179 4.60 25.85 28.44
N LYS A 180 4.24 25.79 29.73
CA LYS A 180 5.21 25.79 30.85
C LYS A 180 6.08 24.53 30.93
N ASN A 181 5.62 23.42 30.34
CA ASN A 181 6.33 22.14 30.30
C ASN A 181 7.25 22.03 29.06
N GLY A 182 7.13 22.97 28.12
CA GLY A 182 7.88 22.98 26.86
C GLY A 182 7.19 22.22 25.74
N GLU A 183 5.91 21.92 25.90
CA GLU A 183 5.06 21.23 24.91
C GLU A 183 4.30 22.26 24.07
N ALA A 184 3.92 21.90 22.84
CA ALA A 184 3.19 22.82 21.97
C ALA A 184 1.79 23.10 22.51
N ASP A 185 1.40 24.38 22.57
CA ASP A 185 0.09 24.80 23.07
C ASP A 185 -0.70 25.52 21.96
N ALA A 186 -1.92 25.02 21.70
CA ALA A 186 -2.76 25.52 20.60
C ALA A 186 -3.08 27.01 20.72
N TRP A 187 -3.41 27.49 21.92
CA TRP A 187 -3.80 28.88 22.14
C TRP A 187 -2.61 29.84 22.07
N ASN A 188 -1.43 29.41 22.50
CA ASN A 188 -0.19 30.13 22.30
C ASN A 188 0.16 30.25 20.80
N ILE A 189 -0.01 29.16 20.04
CA ILE A 189 0.13 29.15 18.58
C ILE A 189 -0.83 30.15 17.94
N ILE A 190 -2.13 30.05 18.22
CA ILE A 190 -3.17 30.96 17.70
C ILE A 190 -2.85 32.42 18.06
N GLY A 191 -2.40 32.68 19.28
CA GLY A 191 -1.99 34.01 19.74
C GLY A 191 -0.79 34.59 18.97
N LEU A 192 0.12 33.76 18.47
CA LEU A 192 1.18 34.17 17.56
C LEU A 192 0.65 34.46 16.15
N LEU A 193 -0.23 33.61 15.63
CA LEU A 193 -0.83 33.76 14.30
C LEU A 193 -1.61 35.07 14.19
N ARG A 194 -2.41 35.43 15.22
CA ARG A 194 -3.10 36.72 15.32
C ARG A 194 -2.16 37.93 15.29
N LYS A 195 -0.93 37.76 15.79
CA LYS A 195 0.13 38.79 15.75
C LYS A 195 0.93 38.78 14.44
N GLY A 196 0.55 37.95 13.46
CA GLY A 196 1.28 37.75 12.21
C GLY A 196 2.64 37.09 12.38
N LYS A 197 2.84 36.32 13.45
CA LYS A 197 4.10 35.62 13.75
C LYS A 197 3.96 34.12 13.50
N SER A 198 5.01 33.51 12.94
CA SER A 198 5.08 32.05 12.79
C SER A 198 5.24 31.37 14.15
N PRO A 199 4.55 30.24 14.41
CA PRO A 199 4.79 29.40 15.58
C PRO A 199 6.11 28.63 15.49
N PHE A 200 6.74 28.58 14.32
CA PHE A 200 7.97 27.84 14.08
C PHE A 200 9.24 28.72 14.17
N LYS A 201 10.36 28.11 14.58
CA LYS A 201 11.68 28.75 14.52
C LYS A 201 11.98 29.15 13.07
N LYS A 202 12.84 30.17 12.91
CA LYS A 202 13.21 30.70 11.60
C LYS A 202 13.74 29.57 10.69
N ASN A 203 13.25 29.53 9.44
CA ASN A 203 13.59 28.54 8.39
C ASN A 203 13.06 27.11 8.62
N ILE A 204 12.29 26.85 9.67
CA ILE A 204 11.59 25.58 9.81
C ILE A 204 10.34 25.62 8.93
N LYS A 205 10.24 24.63 8.03
CA LYS A 205 9.11 24.41 7.13
C LYS A 205 8.83 22.91 7.06
N PRO A 206 7.58 22.50 6.83
CA PRO A 206 7.25 21.11 6.56
C PRO A 206 8.19 20.55 5.47
N PRO A 207 8.67 19.30 5.57
CA PRO A 207 9.50 18.70 4.54
C PRO A 207 8.89 18.87 3.15
N ARG A 208 7.57 18.64 3.01
CA ARG A 208 6.85 18.85 1.75
C ARG A 208 7.03 20.27 1.19
N GLU A 209 6.90 21.31 2.01
CA GLU A 209 7.04 22.71 1.57
C GLU A 209 8.47 23.04 1.17
N VAL A 210 9.46 22.47 1.86
CA VAL A 210 10.87 22.63 1.48
C VAL A 210 11.08 22.10 0.07
N TYR A 211 10.54 20.92 -0.25
CA TYR A 211 10.64 20.35 -1.59
C TYR A 211 9.80 21.10 -2.61
N GLU A 212 8.59 21.54 -2.27
CA GLU A 212 7.79 22.37 -3.18
C GLU A 212 8.49 23.69 -3.49
N GLU A 213 9.17 24.31 -2.53
CA GLU A 213 9.98 25.51 -2.79
C GLU A 213 11.20 25.19 -3.66
N GLN A 214 11.87 24.07 -3.43
CA GLN A 214 12.98 23.62 -4.28
C GLN A 214 12.50 23.34 -5.71
N LEU A 215 11.36 22.66 -5.87
CA LEU A 215 10.70 22.42 -7.16
C LEU A 215 10.31 23.74 -7.83
N ARG A 216 9.73 24.69 -7.10
CA ARG A 216 9.45 26.04 -7.60
C ARG A 216 10.72 26.80 -8.02
N LYS A 217 11.85 26.60 -7.34
CA LYS A 217 13.15 27.19 -7.73
C LYS A 217 13.76 26.52 -8.96
N LEU A 218 13.66 25.19 -9.04
CA LEU A 218 14.07 24.42 -10.22
C LEU A 218 13.22 24.82 -11.44
N THR A 219 11.93 25.04 -11.25
CA THR A 219 10.98 25.37 -12.33
C THR A 219 10.86 26.86 -12.61
N GLY A 220 11.16 27.73 -11.65
CA GLY A 220 10.91 29.18 -11.72
C GLY A 220 11.64 29.93 -12.84
N ASN A 221 12.58 29.28 -13.53
CA ASN A 221 13.24 29.82 -14.72
C ASN A 221 12.89 29.09 -16.03
N ASN A 222 12.43 27.82 -15.98
CA ASN A 222 11.96 27.05 -17.14
C ASN A 222 11.41 25.66 -16.71
N PRO A 223 10.14 25.51 -16.30
CA PRO A 223 9.58 24.21 -15.90
C PRO A 223 9.63 23.18 -17.02
N GLU A 224 9.50 23.67 -18.27
CA GLU A 224 9.52 22.85 -19.48
C GLU A 224 10.87 22.18 -19.74
N ALA A 225 11.96 22.65 -19.12
CA ALA A 225 13.28 22.03 -19.24
C ALA A 225 13.48 20.80 -18.35
N VAL A 226 12.62 20.59 -17.35
CA VAL A 226 12.77 19.47 -16.41
C VAL A 226 12.13 18.23 -17.02
N THR A 227 12.96 17.31 -17.52
CA THR A 227 12.53 16.03 -18.11
C THR A 227 12.73 14.85 -17.18
N GLU A 228 13.58 14.96 -16.16
CA GLU A 228 13.85 13.90 -15.19
C GLU A 228 13.94 14.48 -13.79
N LEU A 229 13.38 13.77 -12.81
CA LEU A 229 13.39 14.19 -11.42
C LEU A 229 13.49 12.99 -10.48
N ASP A 230 14.45 13.06 -9.57
CA ASP A 230 14.67 12.07 -8.52
C ASP A 230 14.44 12.69 -7.13
N LEU A 231 13.42 12.19 -6.45
CA LEU A 231 13.01 12.54 -5.10
C LEU A 231 13.10 11.31 -4.17
N THR A 232 14.06 10.43 -4.39
CA THR A 232 14.32 9.26 -3.53
C THR A 232 14.73 9.67 -2.12
N GLU A 233 14.21 8.96 -1.10
CA GLU A 233 14.57 9.12 0.33
C GLU A 233 14.44 10.57 0.84
N LYS A 234 13.36 11.25 0.45
CA LYS A 234 13.09 12.64 0.82
C LYS A 234 12.18 12.79 2.02
N LYS A 235 11.67 11.68 2.58
CA LYS A 235 10.69 11.66 3.69
C LYS A 235 9.41 12.40 3.33
N LEU A 236 8.99 12.29 2.06
CA LEU A 236 7.73 12.83 1.60
C LEU A 236 6.61 11.95 2.14
N LYS A 237 5.71 12.51 2.95
CA LYS A 237 4.50 11.82 3.42
C LYS A 237 3.34 11.86 2.42
N ALA A 238 3.43 12.74 1.43
CA ALA A 238 2.40 12.92 0.41
C ALA A 238 3.04 13.24 -0.94
N PHE A 239 2.32 12.93 -2.03
CA PHE A 239 2.70 13.31 -3.38
C PHE A 239 2.76 14.85 -3.50
N PRO A 240 3.90 15.46 -3.87
CA PRO A 240 3.98 16.91 -4.02
C PRO A 240 3.14 17.37 -5.23
N LYS A 241 2.01 18.03 -4.98
CA LYS A 241 1.07 18.45 -6.02
C LYS A 241 1.70 19.37 -7.06
N SER A 242 2.72 20.15 -6.66
CA SER A 242 3.51 21.00 -7.56
C SER A 242 4.22 20.22 -8.69
N LEU A 243 4.41 18.90 -8.56
CA LEU A 243 4.92 18.06 -9.66
C LEU A 243 4.03 18.14 -10.89
N ALA A 244 2.71 18.32 -10.74
CA ALA A 244 1.78 18.47 -11.85
C ALA A 244 2.09 19.64 -12.80
N LEU A 245 2.94 20.59 -12.37
CA LEU A 245 3.40 21.70 -13.21
C LEU A 245 4.52 21.29 -14.19
N LEU A 246 5.12 20.12 -14.01
CA LEU A 246 6.22 19.59 -14.82
C LEU A 246 5.68 18.80 -16.03
N SER A 247 4.97 19.47 -16.92
CA SER A 247 4.28 18.83 -18.05
C SER A 247 5.20 18.06 -19.02
N ASN A 248 6.49 18.39 -19.08
CA ASN A 248 7.50 17.72 -19.91
C ASN A 248 8.29 16.61 -19.17
N LEU A 249 7.91 16.30 -17.93
CA LEU A 249 8.60 15.28 -17.14
C LEU A 249 8.43 13.90 -17.79
N ARG A 250 9.53 13.24 -18.10
CA ARG A 250 9.62 11.90 -18.70
C ARG A 250 10.00 10.83 -17.69
N LYS A 251 10.74 11.18 -16.63
CA LYS A 251 11.14 10.24 -15.57
C LYS A 251 10.91 10.83 -14.19
N LEU A 252 10.21 10.10 -13.33
CA LEU A 252 9.96 10.46 -11.95
C LEU A 252 10.31 9.30 -11.02
N ILE A 253 11.21 9.55 -10.06
CA ILE A 253 11.55 8.61 -9.00
C ILE A 253 11.10 9.21 -7.66
N LEU A 254 10.19 8.52 -6.98
CA LEU A 254 9.69 8.88 -5.64
C LEU A 254 9.96 7.77 -4.61
N SER A 255 10.80 6.78 -4.95
CA SER A 255 11.08 5.62 -4.13
C SER A 255 11.57 5.97 -2.70
N LYS A 256 11.27 5.10 -1.73
CA LYS A 256 11.68 5.22 -0.32
C LYS A 256 11.21 6.51 0.34
N ASN A 257 9.96 6.87 0.06
CA ASN A 257 9.21 7.90 0.78
C ASN A 257 8.05 7.24 1.54
N GLU A 258 7.20 8.02 2.18
CA GLU A 258 6.06 7.55 2.99
C GLU A 258 4.74 8.02 2.33
N ILE A 259 4.67 7.93 1.00
CA ILE A 259 3.53 8.41 0.18
C ILE A 259 2.46 7.33 0.13
N GLN A 260 1.42 7.46 0.95
CA GLN A 260 0.34 6.47 1.03
C GLN A 260 -0.60 6.46 -0.19
N GLU A 261 -0.73 7.58 -0.89
CA GLU A 261 -1.59 7.71 -2.08
C GLU A 261 -0.92 8.47 -3.22
N ILE A 262 -1.08 7.96 -4.44
CA ILE A 262 -0.87 8.74 -5.67
C ILE A 262 -2.20 9.40 -6.06
N PRO A 263 -2.31 10.73 -5.99
CA PRO A 263 -3.57 11.44 -6.20
C PRO A 263 -3.80 11.77 -7.69
N ASP A 264 -4.93 12.40 -8.00
CA ASP A 264 -5.34 12.74 -9.37
C ASP A 264 -4.32 13.63 -10.13
N GLU A 265 -3.54 14.43 -9.40
CA GLU A 265 -2.51 15.31 -9.95
C GLU A 265 -1.44 14.56 -10.77
N ILE A 266 -1.26 13.25 -10.55
CA ILE A 266 -0.37 12.44 -11.39
C ILE A 266 -0.77 12.50 -12.86
N GLY A 267 -2.06 12.62 -13.16
CA GLY A 267 -2.60 12.62 -14.53
C GLY A 267 -2.11 13.78 -15.38
N ALA A 268 -1.63 14.87 -14.77
CA ALA A 268 -1.06 16.01 -15.48
C ALA A 268 0.29 15.70 -16.15
N LEU A 269 1.03 14.68 -15.68
CA LEU A 269 2.35 14.30 -16.18
C LEU A 269 2.28 13.49 -17.49
N THR A 270 1.53 13.97 -18.48
CA THR A 270 1.20 13.21 -19.70
C THR A 270 2.39 12.75 -20.55
N GLN A 271 3.57 13.37 -20.37
CA GLN A 271 4.82 12.97 -21.04
C GLN A 271 5.63 11.93 -20.26
N LEU A 272 5.15 11.47 -19.09
CA LEU A 272 5.89 10.54 -18.25
C LEU A 272 6.05 9.18 -18.93
N GLU A 273 7.28 8.69 -18.99
CA GLU A 273 7.70 7.42 -19.57
C GLU A 273 8.15 6.43 -18.51
N GLU A 274 8.70 6.90 -17.39
CA GLU A 274 9.18 6.07 -16.29
C GLU A 274 8.72 6.61 -14.94
N LEU A 275 8.07 5.75 -14.15
CA LEU A 275 7.60 6.06 -12.80
C LEU A 275 8.05 4.99 -11.81
N TYR A 276 8.81 5.40 -10.79
CA TYR A 276 9.31 4.54 -9.73
C TYR A 276 8.76 4.98 -8.37
N LEU A 277 8.04 4.08 -7.72
CA LEU A 277 7.32 4.24 -6.46
C LEU A 277 7.70 3.12 -5.47
N VAL A 278 8.97 2.73 -5.46
CA VAL A 278 9.43 1.55 -4.71
C VAL A 278 9.51 1.86 -3.21
N ASN A 279 8.93 1.02 -2.35
CA ASN A 279 8.87 1.22 -0.90
C ASN A 279 8.34 2.63 -0.54
N CYS A 280 7.12 2.94 -0.94
CA CYS A 280 6.46 4.23 -0.66
C CYS A 280 5.36 4.13 0.40
N ASP A 281 5.08 2.95 0.94
CA ASP A 281 3.91 2.66 1.78
C ASP A 281 2.57 2.93 1.08
N LEU A 282 2.53 2.78 -0.26
CA LEU A 282 1.33 3.02 -1.05
C LEU A 282 0.21 2.05 -0.69
N GLN A 283 -0.98 2.60 -0.46
CA GLN A 283 -2.22 1.87 -0.27
C GLN A 283 -3.16 2.05 -1.48
N LYS A 284 -3.07 3.19 -2.17
CA LYS A 284 -3.97 3.54 -3.27
C LYS A 284 -3.27 4.29 -4.39
N ILE A 285 -3.70 4.00 -5.62
CA ILE A 285 -3.30 4.73 -6.83
C ILE A 285 -4.58 5.27 -7.48
N SER A 286 -4.64 6.57 -7.71
CA SER A 286 -5.77 7.22 -8.40
C SER A 286 -5.98 6.66 -9.82
N ALA A 287 -7.23 6.67 -10.27
CA ALA A 287 -7.59 6.38 -11.65
C ALA A 287 -6.95 7.33 -12.68
N ALA A 288 -6.48 8.51 -12.27
CA ALA A 288 -5.78 9.45 -13.14
C ALA A 288 -4.46 8.89 -13.71
N ILE A 289 -3.89 7.84 -13.10
CA ILE A 289 -2.73 7.13 -13.65
C ILE A 289 -2.95 6.67 -15.10
N GLY A 290 -4.18 6.32 -15.48
CA GLY A 290 -4.53 5.91 -16.84
C GLY A 290 -4.36 7.00 -17.90
N GLN A 291 -4.14 8.26 -17.49
CA GLN A 291 -3.85 9.38 -18.39
C GLN A 291 -2.37 9.39 -18.84
N LEU A 292 -1.49 8.63 -18.17
CA LEU A 292 -0.07 8.51 -18.50
C LEU A 292 0.17 7.60 -19.71
N THR A 293 -0.40 7.97 -20.85
CA THR A 293 -0.40 7.14 -22.05
C THR A 293 0.99 6.90 -22.64
N ASN A 294 2.00 7.69 -22.27
CA ASN A 294 3.41 7.51 -22.66
C ASN A 294 4.21 6.62 -21.70
N LEU A 295 3.63 6.20 -20.56
CA LEU A 295 4.34 5.44 -19.53
C LEU A 295 4.76 4.09 -20.08
N ARG A 296 6.06 3.77 -19.97
CA ARG A 296 6.70 2.53 -20.43
C ARG A 296 7.12 1.64 -19.28
N ILE A 297 7.57 2.23 -18.17
CA ILE A 297 8.02 1.51 -16.98
C ILE A 297 7.25 2.03 -15.77
N LEU A 298 6.64 1.11 -15.03
CA LEU A 298 6.04 1.36 -13.72
C LEU A 298 6.60 0.36 -12.72
N ASP A 299 7.23 0.87 -11.66
CA ASP A 299 7.69 0.06 -10.53
C ASP A 299 7.00 0.53 -9.24
N ILE A 300 6.12 -0.30 -8.70
CA ILE A 300 5.36 -0.10 -7.46
C ILE A 300 5.73 -1.14 -6.40
N SER A 301 6.93 -1.69 -6.49
CA SER A 301 7.37 -2.77 -5.61
C SER A 301 7.56 -2.32 -4.16
N GLY A 302 7.36 -3.22 -3.20
CA GLY A 302 7.56 -2.96 -1.77
C GLY A 302 6.45 -2.11 -1.13
N ASN A 303 5.27 -2.04 -1.77
CA ASN A 303 4.09 -1.40 -1.21
C ASN A 303 3.11 -2.48 -0.72
N TYR A 304 3.41 -3.06 0.44
CA TYR A 304 2.74 -4.25 0.97
C TYR A 304 1.23 -4.07 1.19
N GLU A 305 0.77 -2.84 1.45
CA GLU A 305 -0.65 -2.54 1.66
C GLU A 305 -1.42 -2.22 0.37
N LEU A 306 -0.75 -2.16 -0.78
CA LEU A 306 -1.42 -1.95 -2.06
C LEU A 306 -2.17 -3.22 -2.49
N ARG A 307 -3.50 -3.18 -2.35
CA ARG A 307 -4.37 -4.33 -2.64
C ARG A 307 -4.93 -4.37 -4.06
N GLN A 308 -5.07 -3.21 -4.69
CA GLN A 308 -5.76 -3.10 -5.98
C GLN A 308 -5.07 -2.08 -6.89
N LEU A 309 -5.27 -2.27 -8.20
CA LEU A 309 -4.89 -1.31 -9.24
C LEU A 309 -6.19 -0.73 -9.84
N PRO A 310 -6.29 0.58 -10.11
CA PRO A 310 -7.52 1.17 -10.65
C PRO A 310 -7.83 0.65 -12.05
N GLU A 311 -9.11 0.54 -12.43
CA GLU A 311 -9.54 0.02 -13.75
C GLU A 311 -8.95 0.77 -14.95
N SER A 312 -8.55 2.02 -14.75
CA SER A 312 -7.94 2.86 -15.77
C SER A 312 -6.52 2.43 -16.16
N PHE A 313 -5.87 1.52 -15.42
CA PHE A 313 -4.56 0.95 -15.80
C PHE A 313 -4.58 0.38 -17.22
N LYS A 314 -5.69 -0.21 -17.68
CA LYS A 314 -5.85 -0.72 -19.05
C LYS A 314 -5.56 0.33 -20.14
N SER A 315 -5.66 1.62 -19.81
CA SER A 315 -5.42 2.75 -20.73
C SER A 315 -3.93 3.07 -20.93
N LEU A 316 -3.02 2.46 -20.17
CA LEU A 316 -1.58 2.65 -20.28
C LEU A 316 -1.01 1.96 -21.54
N ALA A 317 -1.38 2.47 -22.72
CA ALA A 317 -1.13 1.82 -24.01
C ALA A 317 0.36 1.58 -24.33
N ASN A 318 1.26 2.38 -23.74
CA ASN A 318 2.70 2.24 -23.94
C ASN A 318 3.43 1.49 -22.82
N LEU A 319 2.72 0.98 -21.80
CA LEU A 319 3.38 0.27 -20.71
C LEU A 319 3.99 -1.04 -21.22
N ARG A 320 5.26 -1.25 -20.92
CA ARG A 320 6.04 -2.44 -21.30
C ARG A 320 6.49 -3.24 -20.09
N THR A 321 6.84 -2.56 -19.01
CA THR A 321 7.32 -3.19 -17.77
C THR A 321 6.46 -2.77 -16.59
N LEU A 322 5.89 -3.75 -15.90
CA LEU A 322 5.20 -3.58 -14.62
C LEU A 322 5.91 -4.42 -13.56
N LYS A 323 6.47 -3.75 -12.55
CA LYS A 323 6.99 -4.40 -11.35
C LYS A 323 6.10 -4.05 -10.17
N ALA A 324 5.51 -5.07 -9.57
CA ALA A 324 4.71 -4.99 -8.36
C ALA A 324 5.13 -6.14 -7.44
N ASP A 325 6.41 -6.17 -7.10
CA ASP A 325 6.94 -7.16 -6.17
C ASP A 325 6.59 -6.75 -4.73
N HIS A 326 6.36 -7.69 -3.83
CA HIS A 326 6.11 -7.41 -2.41
C HIS A 326 4.95 -6.42 -2.20
N VAL A 327 3.81 -6.74 -2.81
CA VAL A 327 2.54 -6.03 -2.70
C VAL A 327 1.46 -7.01 -2.19
N GLY A 328 0.26 -6.52 -1.90
CA GLY A 328 -0.86 -7.34 -1.43
C GLY A 328 -1.97 -7.50 -2.47
N LEU A 329 -1.63 -7.65 -3.76
CA LEU A 329 -2.58 -7.56 -4.87
C LEU A 329 -3.66 -8.65 -4.82
N GLU A 330 -4.89 -8.25 -5.12
CA GLU A 330 -6.03 -9.14 -5.34
C GLU A 330 -6.84 -8.62 -6.55
N LEU A 331 -6.39 -8.96 -7.76
CA LEU A 331 -7.07 -8.56 -8.99
C LEU A 331 -8.30 -9.46 -9.24
N PRO A 332 -9.49 -8.89 -9.50
CA PRO A 332 -10.66 -9.69 -9.87
C PRO A 332 -10.45 -10.38 -11.22
N GLU A 333 -11.16 -11.48 -11.48
CA GLU A 333 -11.05 -12.23 -12.74
C GLU A 333 -11.37 -11.37 -13.98
N THR A 334 -12.23 -10.36 -13.82
CA THR A 334 -12.63 -9.42 -14.88
C THR A 334 -11.61 -8.30 -15.12
N TYR A 335 -10.53 -8.24 -14.34
CA TYR A 335 -9.53 -7.17 -14.45
C TYR A 335 -8.82 -7.22 -15.81
N ILE A 336 -8.49 -6.04 -16.36
CA ILE A 336 -7.82 -5.92 -17.66
C ILE A 336 -6.49 -5.20 -17.44
N LEU A 337 -5.40 -5.89 -17.78
CA LEU A 337 -4.06 -5.32 -17.78
C LEU A 337 -3.77 -4.57 -19.09
N PRO A 338 -2.80 -3.63 -19.11
CA PRO A 338 -2.35 -2.98 -20.33
C PRO A 338 -1.86 -4.00 -21.37
N ALA A 339 -2.46 -3.97 -22.56
CA ALA A 339 -2.32 -5.03 -23.57
C ALA A 339 -0.90 -5.24 -24.12
N ASN A 340 -0.03 -4.22 -24.01
CA ASN A 340 1.31 -4.22 -24.59
C ASN A 340 2.43 -4.53 -23.59
N LEU A 341 2.09 -5.03 -22.40
CA LEU A 341 3.09 -5.47 -21.42
C LEU A 341 4.00 -6.56 -21.99
N GLU A 342 5.30 -6.39 -21.79
CA GLU A 342 6.36 -7.32 -22.18
C GLU A 342 6.99 -7.99 -20.95
N GLU A 343 7.01 -7.31 -19.80
CA GLU A 343 7.54 -7.83 -18.54
C GLU A 343 6.58 -7.55 -17.39
N ILE A 344 6.24 -8.60 -16.65
CA ILE A 344 5.53 -8.52 -15.37
C ILE A 344 6.38 -9.19 -14.31
N SER A 345 6.63 -8.44 -13.23
CA SER A 345 7.15 -8.99 -11.98
C SER A 345 6.13 -8.83 -10.87
N PHE A 346 5.63 -9.96 -10.38
CA PHE A 346 4.73 -10.09 -9.24
C PHE A 346 5.37 -10.98 -8.18
N TYR A 347 6.66 -10.80 -7.89
CA TYR A 347 7.35 -11.56 -6.86
C TYR A 347 6.68 -11.29 -5.51
N SER A 348 6.16 -12.32 -4.83
CA SER A 348 5.50 -12.17 -3.52
C SER A 348 4.34 -11.15 -3.51
N ALA A 349 3.58 -11.05 -4.60
CA ALA A 349 2.43 -10.14 -4.75
C ALA A 349 1.09 -10.74 -4.27
N TYR A 350 0.98 -12.08 -4.29
CA TYR A 350 -0.18 -12.88 -3.91
C TYR A 350 0.22 -13.86 -2.81
N LYS A 351 0.70 -13.35 -1.67
CA LYS A 351 1.29 -14.17 -0.61
C LYS A 351 0.59 -13.92 0.74
N ASP A 352 -0.13 -14.93 1.21
CA ASP A 352 -0.75 -14.98 2.53
C ASP A 352 -0.64 -16.41 3.07
N LEU A 353 0.04 -16.61 4.20
CA LEU A 353 0.27 -17.94 4.76
C LEU A 353 -1.02 -18.71 5.08
N ASN A 354 -2.14 -18.02 5.21
CA ASN A 354 -3.43 -18.59 5.57
C ASN A 354 -4.39 -18.74 4.37
N LYS A 355 -4.02 -18.27 3.17
CA LYS A 355 -4.90 -18.26 2.00
C LYS A 355 -4.16 -18.53 0.68
N PHE A 356 -4.83 -19.26 -0.21
CA PHE A 356 -4.46 -19.34 -1.62
C PHE A 356 -5.32 -18.38 -2.45
N PHE A 357 -4.70 -17.68 -3.39
CA PHE A 357 -5.35 -16.71 -4.27
C PHE A 357 -5.74 -17.34 -5.61
N ALA A 358 -6.78 -16.82 -6.25
CA ALA A 358 -7.04 -17.14 -7.65
C ALA A 358 -5.87 -16.65 -8.53
N PHE A 359 -5.59 -17.37 -9.61
CA PHE A 359 -4.61 -16.89 -10.58
C PHE A 359 -5.13 -15.63 -11.30
N PRO A 360 -4.31 -14.58 -11.51
CA PRO A 360 -4.73 -13.39 -12.23
C PRO A 360 -4.89 -13.66 -13.74
N TYR A 361 -6.06 -14.15 -14.14
CA TYR A 361 -6.38 -14.54 -15.53
C TYR A 361 -6.19 -13.42 -16.57
N ALA A 362 -6.20 -12.16 -16.13
CA ALA A 362 -5.83 -10.99 -16.94
C ALA A 362 -4.46 -11.16 -17.64
N ILE A 363 -3.51 -11.86 -17.01
CA ILE A 363 -2.17 -12.11 -17.57
C ILE A 363 -2.25 -12.90 -18.87
N LEU A 364 -3.16 -13.88 -18.99
CA LEU A 364 -3.26 -14.76 -20.18
C LEU A 364 -3.71 -14.02 -21.45
N GLN A 365 -4.20 -12.80 -21.32
CA GLN A 365 -4.60 -11.95 -22.44
C GLN A 365 -3.41 -11.24 -23.10
N LEU A 366 -2.23 -11.21 -22.45
CA LEU A 366 -1.08 -10.40 -22.86
C LEU A 366 -0.26 -11.09 -23.96
N LYS A 367 -0.51 -10.71 -25.22
CA LYS A 367 0.13 -11.34 -26.40
C LYS A 367 1.61 -10.99 -26.58
N HIS A 368 2.06 -9.91 -25.95
CA HIS A 368 3.43 -9.41 -26.04
C HIS A 368 4.30 -9.77 -24.82
N LEU A 369 3.72 -10.45 -23.83
CA LEU A 369 4.42 -10.79 -22.59
C LEU A 369 5.56 -11.78 -22.87
N LYS A 370 6.79 -11.38 -22.53
CA LYS A 370 8.03 -12.14 -22.68
C LYS A 370 8.54 -12.66 -21.35
N VAL A 371 8.39 -11.89 -20.28
CA VAL A 371 8.89 -12.24 -18.94
C VAL A 371 7.74 -12.21 -17.95
N LEU A 372 7.54 -13.33 -17.27
CA LEU A 372 6.56 -13.46 -16.20
C LEU A 372 7.24 -14.02 -14.93
N ASP A 373 7.38 -13.16 -13.93
CA ASP A 373 7.88 -13.52 -12.62
C ASP A 373 6.73 -13.63 -11.61
N LEU A 374 6.48 -14.87 -11.18
CA LEU A 374 5.47 -15.23 -10.19
C LEU A 374 6.08 -15.94 -8.98
N ARG A 375 7.36 -15.72 -8.69
CA ARG A 375 8.05 -16.29 -7.54
C ARG A 375 7.38 -15.90 -6.21
N GLU A 376 7.50 -16.76 -5.20
CA GLU A 376 7.01 -16.54 -3.83
C GLU A 376 5.50 -16.22 -3.70
N ASN A 377 4.64 -16.75 -4.58
CA ASN A 377 3.18 -16.55 -4.53
C ASN A 377 2.41 -17.81 -4.17
N TYR A 378 1.20 -17.69 -3.61
CA TYR A 378 0.33 -18.80 -3.24
C TYR A 378 -0.97 -18.78 -4.04
N PHE A 379 -1.02 -19.59 -5.09
CA PHE A 379 -2.18 -19.64 -5.99
C PHE A 379 -2.96 -20.96 -5.84
N THR A 380 -4.28 -20.90 -5.84
CA THR A 380 -5.13 -22.11 -5.81
C THR A 380 -4.77 -23.04 -6.95
N GLU A 381 -4.55 -22.49 -8.14
CA GLU A 381 -4.19 -23.23 -9.34
C GLU A 381 -3.21 -22.47 -10.23
N LEU A 382 -2.60 -23.19 -11.17
CA LEU A 382 -2.00 -22.62 -12.37
C LEU A 382 -2.88 -23.00 -13.56
N PRO A 383 -3.35 -22.04 -14.37
CA PRO A 383 -4.26 -22.35 -15.46
C PRO A 383 -3.57 -23.22 -16.54
N PRO A 384 -4.29 -24.13 -17.21
CA PRO A 384 -3.70 -24.95 -18.27
C PRO A 384 -3.41 -24.16 -19.56
N ALA A 385 -4.02 -22.99 -19.74
CA ALA A 385 -4.05 -22.22 -20.99
C ALA A 385 -2.87 -21.23 -21.16
N PHE A 386 -1.66 -21.56 -20.72
CA PHE A 386 -0.48 -20.72 -20.95
C PHE A 386 -0.11 -20.63 -22.43
N ASP A 387 -0.60 -21.53 -23.28
CA ASP A 387 -0.49 -21.43 -24.74
C ASP A 387 -1.11 -20.15 -25.33
N GLN A 388 -1.88 -19.40 -24.54
CA GLN A 388 -2.37 -18.06 -24.88
C GLN A 388 -1.30 -16.95 -24.79
N LEU A 389 -0.10 -17.25 -24.30
CA LEU A 389 1.04 -16.35 -24.18
C LEU A 389 2.10 -16.68 -25.27
N PRO A 390 1.86 -16.33 -26.54
CA PRO A 390 2.68 -16.80 -27.66
C PRO A 390 4.11 -16.25 -27.68
N SER A 391 4.38 -15.20 -26.91
CA SER A 391 5.67 -14.51 -26.85
C SER A 391 6.46 -14.82 -25.57
N LEU A 392 5.96 -15.69 -24.69
CA LEU A 392 6.58 -15.92 -23.39
C LEU A 392 7.95 -16.58 -23.56
N GLU A 393 9.00 -15.94 -23.06
CA GLU A 393 10.40 -16.38 -23.16
C GLU A 393 10.94 -16.86 -21.80
N THR A 394 10.49 -16.24 -20.71
CA THR A 394 10.96 -16.50 -19.35
C THR A 394 9.79 -16.64 -18.39
N PHE A 395 9.76 -17.75 -17.66
CA PHE A 395 8.80 -18.00 -16.58
C PHE A 395 9.53 -18.31 -15.26
N LEU A 396 9.30 -17.50 -14.23
CA LEU A 396 9.93 -17.65 -12.92
C LEU A 396 8.89 -18.07 -11.86
N TRP A 397 9.07 -19.26 -11.30
CA TRP A 397 8.16 -19.93 -10.36
C TRP A 397 8.95 -20.68 -9.27
N THR A 398 9.72 -19.94 -8.47
CA THR A 398 10.41 -20.50 -7.29
C THR A 398 9.81 -19.95 -6.01
N GLY A 399 9.71 -20.77 -4.96
CA GLY A 399 9.12 -20.39 -3.68
C GLY A 399 7.59 -20.37 -3.66
N SER A 400 6.95 -20.43 -4.83
CA SER A 400 5.50 -20.40 -4.99
C SER A 400 4.83 -21.70 -4.58
N ARG A 401 3.57 -21.62 -4.14
CA ARG A 401 2.75 -22.76 -3.72
C ARG A 401 1.48 -22.81 -4.55
N THR A 402 1.03 -24.03 -4.82
CA THR A 402 -0.28 -24.25 -5.44
C THR A 402 -0.87 -25.62 -5.12
N ASN A 403 -2.20 -25.70 -5.13
CA ASN A 403 -2.94 -26.96 -5.02
C ASN A 403 -3.05 -27.69 -6.36
N ALA A 404 -2.63 -27.06 -7.48
CA ALA A 404 -2.59 -27.71 -8.78
C ALA A 404 -1.75 -29.00 -8.74
N THR A 405 -2.33 -30.06 -9.28
CA THR A 405 -1.69 -31.37 -9.48
C THR A 405 -1.12 -31.50 -10.89
N VAL A 406 -1.66 -30.76 -11.86
CA VAL A 406 -1.26 -30.79 -13.27
C VAL A 406 -0.41 -29.56 -13.60
N PHE A 407 0.68 -29.78 -14.34
CA PHE A 407 1.50 -28.69 -14.88
C PHE A 407 0.85 -28.12 -16.16
N PRO A 408 0.90 -26.80 -16.39
CA PRO A 408 0.47 -26.25 -17.67
C PRO A 408 1.29 -26.81 -18.84
N ASP A 409 0.64 -27.06 -19.98
CA ASP A 409 1.32 -27.64 -21.15
C ASP A 409 2.20 -26.60 -21.87
N PHE A 410 3.44 -26.47 -21.39
CA PHE A 410 4.44 -25.57 -21.97
C PHE A 410 5.04 -26.09 -23.27
N THR A 411 4.73 -27.30 -23.73
CA THR A 411 5.24 -27.83 -25.02
C THR A 411 4.69 -27.06 -26.23
N LYS A 412 3.57 -26.35 -26.01
CA LYS A 412 2.95 -25.46 -26.99
C LYS A 412 3.65 -24.10 -27.11
N LEU A 413 4.37 -23.66 -26.08
CA LEU A 413 5.10 -22.38 -26.09
C LEU A 413 6.33 -22.50 -26.98
N LYS A 414 6.35 -21.79 -28.10
CA LYS A 414 7.44 -21.88 -29.09
C LYS A 414 8.61 -20.96 -28.79
N THR A 415 8.45 -20.05 -27.83
CA THR A 415 9.42 -19.03 -27.46
C THR A 415 10.03 -19.24 -26.07
N LEU A 416 9.49 -20.15 -25.25
CA LEU A 416 9.91 -20.32 -23.86
C LEU A 416 11.32 -20.91 -23.80
N LYS A 417 12.28 -20.10 -23.34
CA LYS A 417 13.70 -20.45 -23.24
C LYS A 417 14.16 -20.65 -21.81
N LYS A 418 13.59 -19.90 -20.86
CA LYS A 418 14.00 -19.93 -19.45
C LYS A 418 12.84 -20.34 -18.55
N LEU A 419 13.09 -21.35 -17.73
CA LEU A 419 12.21 -21.80 -16.66
C LEU A 419 13.00 -21.86 -15.36
N VAL A 420 12.50 -21.16 -14.34
CA VAL A 420 12.99 -21.28 -12.96
C VAL A 420 11.88 -21.86 -12.14
N ILE A 421 12.09 -23.05 -11.55
CA ILE A 421 11.02 -23.78 -10.87
C ILE A 421 11.49 -24.47 -9.59
N SER A 422 10.69 -24.38 -8.52
CA SER A 422 10.93 -25.14 -7.28
C SER A 422 9.63 -25.61 -6.63
N ARG A 423 9.75 -26.39 -5.54
CA ARG A 423 8.68 -27.02 -4.73
C ARG A 423 7.76 -28.03 -5.43
N LYS A 424 7.51 -27.89 -6.72
CA LYS A 424 6.59 -28.73 -7.51
C LYS A 424 7.25 -29.55 -8.61
N LEU A 425 8.58 -29.46 -8.78
CA LEU A 425 9.26 -30.21 -9.83
C LEU A 425 8.97 -31.71 -9.72
N LEU A 426 9.02 -32.30 -8.52
CA LEU A 426 8.77 -33.74 -8.35
C LEU A 426 7.44 -34.21 -8.96
N SER A 427 6.41 -33.37 -8.89
CA SER A 427 5.09 -33.64 -9.46
C SER A 427 5.00 -33.34 -10.96
N TRP A 428 5.86 -32.46 -11.48
CA TRP A 428 5.76 -31.88 -12.83
C TRP A 428 6.96 -32.19 -13.74
N LYS A 429 7.92 -32.98 -13.26
CA LYS A 429 9.18 -33.29 -13.95
C LYS A 429 8.97 -33.85 -15.35
N LYS A 430 7.95 -34.70 -15.53
CA LYS A 430 7.65 -35.32 -16.82
C LYS A 430 7.26 -34.26 -17.85
N GLU A 431 6.44 -33.30 -17.47
CA GLU A 431 6.00 -32.23 -18.34
C GLU A 431 7.13 -31.21 -18.58
N VAL A 432 7.86 -30.83 -17.53
CA VAL A 432 8.99 -29.89 -17.61
C VAL A 432 10.09 -30.39 -18.55
N PHE A 433 10.49 -31.67 -18.45
CA PHE A 433 11.55 -32.23 -19.29
C PHE A 433 11.13 -32.48 -20.75
N ASN A 434 9.87 -32.23 -21.11
CA ASN A 434 9.38 -32.33 -22.49
C ASN A 434 9.21 -30.96 -23.18
N ILE A 435 9.67 -29.86 -22.58
CA ILE A 435 9.60 -28.51 -23.17
C ILE A 435 10.74 -28.37 -24.22
N PRO A 436 10.46 -28.43 -25.53
CA PRO A 436 11.50 -28.60 -26.55
C PRO A 436 12.37 -27.35 -26.77
N THR A 437 11.87 -26.18 -26.37
CA THR A 437 12.51 -24.87 -26.58
C THR A 437 13.40 -24.44 -25.42
N LEU A 438 13.44 -25.22 -24.33
CA LEU A 438 14.08 -24.81 -23.10
C LEU A 438 15.62 -24.82 -23.25
N GLU A 439 16.23 -23.67 -22.98
CA GLU A 439 17.69 -23.47 -23.01
C GLU A 439 18.26 -23.24 -21.60
N HIS A 440 17.43 -22.80 -20.65
CA HIS A 440 17.82 -22.46 -19.29
C HIS A 440 16.82 -23.05 -18.29
N LEU A 441 17.31 -23.92 -17.40
CA LEU A 441 16.51 -24.56 -16.35
C LEU A 441 17.19 -24.38 -14.99
N GLU A 442 16.49 -23.74 -14.06
CA GLU A 442 16.88 -23.68 -12.65
C GLU A 442 15.92 -24.49 -11.79
N ILE A 443 16.48 -25.43 -11.03
CA ILE A 443 15.77 -26.30 -10.10
C ILE A 443 16.40 -26.12 -8.71
N ASP A 444 16.09 -24.99 -8.07
CA ASP A 444 16.66 -24.60 -6.77
C ASP A 444 15.71 -24.96 -5.60
N ARG A 445 16.25 -25.14 -4.38
CA ARG A 445 15.54 -25.25 -3.09
C ARG A 445 14.57 -26.43 -2.93
N HIS A 446 15.11 -27.64 -3.06
CA HIS A 446 14.49 -28.88 -2.57
C HIS A 446 15.44 -29.67 -1.66
N LYS A 447 16.03 -29.01 -0.66
CA LYS A 447 16.65 -29.77 0.44
C LYS A 447 15.56 -30.59 1.14
N GLU A 448 15.85 -31.85 1.44
CA GLU A 448 14.96 -32.68 2.27
C GLU A 448 14.68 -31.96 3.60
N GLN A 449 13.41 -31.69 3.89
CA GLN A 449 12.99 -31.08 5.14
C GLN A 449 12.49 -32.15 6.08
N LYS A 450 13.13 -32.24 7.25
CA LYS A 450 12.71 -33.12 8.34
C LYS A 450 12.19 -32.32 9.51
N GLU A 451 11.07 -32.76 10.06
CA GLU A 451 10.70 -32.42 11.44
C GLU A 451 11.41 -33.37 12.39
N TYR A 452 11.84 -32.88 13.54
CA TYR A 452 12.37 -33.69 14.63
C TYR A 452 11.54 -33.47 15.88
N PHE A 453 11.19 -34.55 16.56
CA PHE A 453 10.41 -34.50 17.80
C PHE A 453 10.78 -35.68 18.72
N ASP A 454 10.49 -35.55 20.01
CA ASP A 454 10.79 -36.56 21.01
C ASP A 454 9.55 -37.38 21.40
N GLU A 455 9.74 -38.37 22.28
CA GLU A 455 8.67 -39.25 22.75
C GLU A 455 7.55 -38.48 23.47
N ALA A 456 7.90 -37.46 24.25
CA ALA A 456 6.92 -36.64 24.96
C ALA A 456 6.04 -35.85 23.99
N THR A 457 6.64 -35.26 22.95
CA THR A 457 5.94 -34.56 21.88
C THR A 457 5.04 -35.51 21.10
N LEU A 458 5.53 -36.72 20.78
CA LEU A 458 4.74 -37.75 20.11
C LEU A 458 3.49 -38.11 20.92
N GLN A 459 3.60 -38.26 22.25
CA GLN A 459 2.45 -38.56 23.10
C GLN A 459 1.42 -37.43 23.10
N ILE A 460 1.87 -36.17 23.21
CA ILE A 460 0.98 -34.99 23.12
C ILE A 460 0.24 -34.96 21.78
N TRP A 461 0.96 -35.16 20.67
CA TRP A 461 0.35 -35.17 19.34
C TRP A 461 -0.64 -36.32 19.14
N GLN A 462 -0.41 -37.48 19.76
CA GLN A 462 -1.34 -38.61 19.77
C GLN A 462 -2.63 -38.27 20.52
N GLU A 463 -2.53 -37.61 21.68
CA GLU A 463 -3.69 -37.17 22.47
C GLU A 463 -4.50 -36.12 21.69
N MET A 464 -3.83 -35.11 21.11
CA MET A 464 -4.48 -34.08 20.29
C MET A 464 -5.20 -34.67 19.07
N ALA A 465 -4.54 -35.56 18.32
CA ALA A 465 -5.14 -36.20 17.16
C ALA A 465 -6.28 -37.17 17.50
N GLN A 466 -6.34 -37.68 18.73
CA GLN A 466 -7.48 -38.46 19.22
C GLN A 466 -8.65 -37.57 19.64
N GLU A 467 -8.37 -36.40 20.21
CA GLU A 467 -9.37 -35.44 20.66
C GLU A 467 -10.09 -34.78 19.48
N ASP A 468 -9.35 -34.31 18.48
CA ASP A 468 -9.90 -33.78 17.23
C ASP A 468 -9.13 -34.29 15.99
N PRO A 469 -9.54 -35.45 15.43
CA PRO A 469 -8.88 -36.06 14.29
C PRO A 469 -8.88 -35.20 13.02
N GLU A 470 -9.87 -34.32 12.84
CA GLU A 470 -9.97 -33.48 11.65
C GLU A 470 -9.06 -32.26 11.75
N GLU A 471 -9.04 -31.58 12.91
CA GLU A 471 -8.15 -30.43 13.16
C GLU A 471 -6.66 -30.84 13.06
N TYR A 472 -6.30 -31.97 13.67
CA TYR A 472 -4.90 -32.42 13.77
C TYR A 472 -4.50 -33.50 12.76
N ARG A 473 -5.25 -33.63 11.65
CA ARG A 473 -4.95 -34.60 10.57
C ARG A 473 -3.51 -34.50 10.04
N HIS A 474 -2.92 -33.31 10.05
CA HIS A 474 -1.53 -33.08 9.65
C HIS A 474 -0.52 -33.72 10.62
N LEU A 475 -0.77 -33.67 11.94
CA LEU A 475 0.05 -34.34 12.95
C LEU A 475 -0.04 -35.86 12.80
N GLN A 476 -1.24 -36.39 12.55
CA GLN A 476 -1.41 -37.82 12.29
C GLN A 476 -0.52 -38.29 11.12
N LYS A 477 -0.49 -37.51 10.03
CA LYS A 477 0.39 -37.80 8.89
C LYS A 477 1.87 -37.78 9.27
N ILE A 478 2.31 -36.85 10.12
CA ILE A 478 3.70 -36.79 10.61
C ILE A 478 4.02 -38.02 11.46
N MET A 479 3.12 -38.40 12.36
CA MET A 479 3.29 -39.55 13.25
C MET A 479 3.30 -40.89 12.50
N ASP A 480 2.50 -41.04 11.44
CA ASP A 480 2.43 -42.25 10.62
C ASP A 480 3.72 -42.45 9.79
N ASN A 481 4.38 -41.37 9.42
CA ASN A 481 5.59 -41.38 8.58
C ASN A 481 6.89 -41.16 9.38
N LYS A 482 6.82 -41.22 10.72
CA LYS A 482 7.98 -41.00 11.58
C LYS A 482 9.00 -42.15 11.49
N LYS A 483 10.27 -41.80 11.65
CA LYS A 483 11.42 -42.72 11.73
C LYS A 483 12.18 -42.43 13.02
N GLN A 484 12.60 -43.47 13.74
CA GLN A 484 13.48 -43.30 14.89
C GLN A 484 14.94 -43.12 14.43
N GLU A 485 15.60 -42.07 14.92
CA GLU A 485 16.98 -41.74 14.64
C GLU A 485 17.93 -42.33 15.70
N ALA A 486 19.24 -42.33 15.42
CA ALA A 486 20.24 -42.96 16.28
C ALA A 486 20.37 -42.32 17.68
N ASP A 487 19.94 -41.08 17.86
CA ASP A 487 19.92 -40.36 19.13
C ASP A 487 18.63 -40.61 19.95
N GLY A 488 17.74 -41.49 19.46
CA GLY A 488 16.49 -41.84 20.10
C GLY A 488 15.31 -40.92 19.78
N LYS A 489 15.53 -39.79 19.08
CA LYS A 489 14.44 -38.90 18.62
C LYS A 489 13.73 -39.48 17.41
N PHE A 490 12.54 -38.95 17.11
CA PHE A 490 11.84 -39.20 15.87
C PHE A 490 12.12 -38.11 14.85
N SER A 491 12.15 -38.50 13.58
CA SER A 491 12.13 -37.59 12.45
C SER A 491 11.00 -37.92 11.50
N CYS A 492 10.49 -36.95 10.76
CA CYS A 492 9.56 -37.18 9.65
C CYS A 492 9.94 -36.28 8.48
N ILE A 493 9.99 -36.84 7.27
CA ILE A 493 10.19 -36.05 6.06
C ILE A 493 8.90 -35.29 5.76
N ILE A 494 8.92 -33.97 5.94
CA ILE A 494 7.78 -33.08 5.64
C ILE A 494 7.78 -32.70 4.16
N SER A 495 8.96 -32.56 3.55
CA SER A 495 9.13 -32.29 2.14
C SER A 495 10.31 -33.11 1.60
N PRO A 496 10.09 -34.07 0.69
CA PRO A 496 11.17 -34.85 0.12
C PRO A 496 12.07 -33.95 -0.72
N GLY A 497 13.38 -34.22 -0.65
CA GLY A 497 14.35 -33.56 -1.53
C GLY A 497 14.37 -34.19 -2.92
N ILE A 498 15.11 -33.56 -3.85
CA ILE A 498 15.35 -34.14 -5.18
C ILE A 498 16.38 -35.26 -5.08
N THR A 499 16.09 -36.38 -5.74
CA THR A 499 16.99 -37.54 -5.89
C THR A 499 17.61 -37.57 -7.30
N PRO A 500 18.73 -38.29 -7.50
CA PRO A 500 19.28 -38.52 -8.84
C PRO A 500 18.24 -39.06 -9.84
N GLU A 501 17.33 -39.93 -9.39
CA GLU A 501 16.27 -40.51 -10.21
C GLU A 501 15.21 -39.49 -10.64
N ASP A 502 15.02 -38.40 -9.89
CA ASP A 502 14.06 -37.35 -10.24
C ASP A 502 14.51 -36.50 -11.43
N VAL A 503 15.82 -36.45 -11.68
CA VAL A 503 16.42 -35.70 -12.79
C VAL A 503 16.92 -36.60 -13.92
N GLN A 504 16.65 -37.91 -13.87
CA GLN A 504 17.14 -38.87 -14.87
C GLN A 504 16.62 -38.60 -16.29
N ASP A 505 15.45 -37.98 -16.43
CA ASP A 505 14.82 -37.74 -17.73
C ASP A 505 15.17 -36.38 -18.35
N ILE A 506 16.08 -35.62 -17.73
CA ILE A 506 16.44 -34.27 -18.17
C ILE A 506 17.14 -34.25 -19.54
N ASN A 507 17.71 -35.38 -19.98
CA ASN A 507 18.28 -35.56 -21.32
C ASN A 507 17.27 -35.34 -22.45
N LYS A 508 15.96 -35.37 -22.16
CA LYS A 508 14.88 -35.01 -23.10
C LYS A 508 14.86 -33.52 -23.47
N LEU A 509 15.72 -32.71 -22.86
CA LEU A 509 15.95 -31.30 -23.18
C LEU A 509 17.27 -31.14 -23.97
N PRO A 510 17.34 -31.54 -25.25
CA PRO A 510 18.61 -31.56 -26.00
C PRO A 510 19.20 -30.17 -26.25
N GLY A 511 18.39 -29.11 -26.15
CA GLY A 511 18.80 -27.71 -26.32
C GLY A 511 19.25 -27.02 -25.03
N LEU A 512 19.29 -27.73 -23.90
CA LEU A 512 19.60 -27.13 -22.60
C LEU A 512 21.07 -26.68 -22.54
N LYS A 513 21.28 -25.39 -22.29
CA LYS A 513 22.59 -24.73 -22.20
C LYS A 513 22.97 -24.37 -20.77
N TYR A 514 21.98 -24.02 -19.95
CA TYR A 514 22.19 -23.66 -18.55
C TYR A 514 21.35 -24.57 -17.66
N LEU A 515 22.00 -25.23 -16.71
CA LEU A 515 21.35 -26.05 -15.70
C LEU A 515 21.85 -25.66 -14.31
N ASP A 516 20.92 -25.32 -13.42
CA ASP A 516 21.20 -25.10 -12.00
C ASP A 516 20.51 -26.18 -11.17
N LEU A 517 21.34 -27.00 -10.51
CA LEU A 517 20.96 -28.02 -9.55
C LEU A 517 21.54 -27.70 -8.16
N SER A 518 21.89 -26.45 -7.90
CA SER A 518 22.46 -26.04 -6.63
C SER A 518 21.45 -26.14 -5.48
N PHE A 519 21.95 -26.15 -4.24
CA PHE A 519 21.16 -26.27 -3.00
C PHE A 519 20.24 -27.50 -2.93
N ASN A 520 20.71 -28.61 -3.51
CA ASN A 520 20.12 -29.94 -3.36
C ASN A 520 21.02 -30.83 -2.49
N GLU A 521 20.65 -32.10 -2.26
CA GLU A 521 21.48 -33.05 -1.51
C GLU A 521 22.00 -34.19 -2.38
N LEU A 522 22.22 -33.93 -3.68
CA LEU A 522 22.59 -34.97 -4.63
C LEU A 522 23.97 -35.54 -4.28
N PRO A 523 24.10 -36.88 -4.14
CA PRO A 523 25.40 -37.52 -3.94
C PRO A 523 26.15 -37.79 -5.26
N TYR A 524 25.43 -37.88 -6.39
CA TYR A 524 25.96 -38.11 -7.73
C TYR A 524 24.95 -37.63 -8.80
N LEU A 525 25.41 -37.49 -10.05
CA LEU A 525 24.53 -37.18 -11.19
C LEU A 525 24.17 -38.47 -11.96
N PRO A 526 22.90 -38.68 -12.38
CA PRO A 526 22.53 -39.83 -13.21
C PRO A 526 23.23 -39.79 -14.57
N GLU A 527 23.49 -40.97 -15.15
CA GLU A 527 24.24 -41.11 -16.41
C GLU A 527 23.62 -40.33 -17.58
N THR A 528 22.30 -40.20 -17.59
CA THR A 528 21.56 -39.48 -18.63
C THR A 528 21.90 -37.98 -18.69
N ILE A 529 22.31 -37.35 -17.58
CA ILE A 529 22.71 -35.94 -17.60
C ILE A 529 23.87 -35.70 -18.57
N TYR A 530 24.81 -36.64 -18.66
CA TYR A 530 25.97 -36.54 -19.56
C TYR A 530 25.60 -36.60 -21.05
N GLU A 531 24.35 -36.88 -21.39
CA GLU A 531 23.82 -36.81 -22.75
C GLU A 531 23.50 -35.37 -23.19
N LEU A 532 23.47 -34.40 -22.26
CA LEU A 532 23.22 -32.98 -22.54
C LEU A 532 24.41 -32.32 -23.25
N LYS A 533 24.54 -32.55 -24.56
CA LYS A 533 25.69 -32.07 -25.35
C LYS A 533 25.74 -30.57 -25.57
N ALA A 534 24.62 -29.87 -25.38
CA ALA A 534 24.53 -28.41 -25.52
C ALA A 534 24.88 -27.65 -24.23
N LEU A 535 25.18 -28.35 -23.12
CA LEU A 535 25.33 -27.72 -21.81
C LEU A 535 26.61 -26.87 -21.73
N GLU A 536 26.43 -25.56 -21.51
CA GLU A 536 27.48 -24.55 -21.40
C GLU A 536 27.77 -24.19 -19.93
N TYR A 537 26.77 -24.26 -19.06
CA TYR A 537 26.88 -23.94 -17.64
C TYR A 537 26.13 -24.93 -16.75
N LEU A 538 26.78 -25.37 -15.67
CA LEU A 538 26.24 -26.30 -14.69
C LEU A 538 26.55 -25.83 -13.26
N ASP A 539 25.53 -25.41 -12.51
CA ASP A 539 25.64 -25.07 -11.09
C ASP A 539 25.31 -26.28 -10.20
N LEU A 540 26.27 -26.67 -9.37
CA LEU A 540 26.20 -27.82 -8.47
C LEU A 540 26.47 -27.44 -7.02
N ARG A 541 26.55 -26.13 -6.71
CA ARG A 541 26.85 -25.65 -5.36
C ARG A 541 25.94 -26.26 -4.31
N TYR A 542 26.47 -26.50 -3.12
CA TYR A 542 25.70 -26.98 -1.96
C TYR A 542 25.08 -28.38 -2.12
N ASN A 543 25.64 -29.26 -2.95
CA ASN A 543 25.32 -30.69 -3.01
C ASN A 543 26.29 -31.55 -2.18
N LYS A 544 26.10 -32.88 -2.18
CA LYS A 544 26.90 -33.86 -1.40
C LYS A 544 27.84 -34.71 -2.27
N PHE A 545 28.39 -34.13 -3.34
CA PHE A 545 29.33 -34.83 -4.24
C PHE A 545 30.67 -35.13 -3.55
N SER A 546 31.13 -36.37 -3.66
CA SER A 546 32.50 -36.76 -3.29
C SER A 546 33.51 -36.15 -4.28
N GLU A 547 34.80 -36.09 -3.91
CA GLU A 547 35.84 -35.61 -4.83
C GLU A 547 35.93 -36.49 -6.10
N GLU A 548 35.76 -37.80 -5.97
CA GLU A 548 35.72 -38.73 -7.11
C GLU A 548 34.56 -38.41 -8.06
N GLU A 549 33.37 -38.13 -7.52
CA GLU A 549 32.22 -37.78 -8.36
C GLU A 549 32.40 -36.40 -9.02
N LYS A 550 33.01 -35.42 -8.33
CA LYS A 550 33.37 -34.14 -8.95
C LYS A 550 34.32 -34.32 -10.13
N GLU A 551 35.34 -35.18 -9.99
CA GLU A 551 36.26 -35.53 -11.08
C GLU A 551 35.52 -36.18 -12.26
N LYS A 552 34.62 -37.13 -11.98
CA LYS A 552 33.77 -37.77 -13.01
C LYS A 552 32.93 -36.71 -13.75
N ILE A 553 32.30 -35.80 -13.03
CA ILE A 553 31.48 -34.73 -13.60
C ILE A 553 32.30 -33.82 -14.53
N MET A 554 33.49 -33.40 -14.07
CA MET A 554 34.40 -32.57 -14.88
C MET A 554 34.86 -33.28 -16.15
N GLN A 555 35.14 -34.58 -16.08
CA GLN A 555 35.52 -35.38 -17.26
C GLN A 555 34.36 -35.57 -18.24
N GLY A 556 33.13 -35.72 -17.73
CA GLY A 556 31.93 -35.87 -18.55
C GLY A 556 31.51 -34.60 -19.30
N PHE A 557 31.93 -33.43 -18.80
CA PHE A 557 31.59 -32.12 -19.34
C PHE A 557 32.83 -31.23 -19.57
N PRO A 558 33.75 -31.62 -20.48
CA PRO A 558 35.04 -30.96 -20.63
C PRO A 558 34.96 -29.52 -21.15
N ALA A 559 33.84 -29.11 -21.74
CA ALA A 559 33.62 -27.77 -22.31
C ALA A 559 32.60 -26.93 -21.51
N THR A 560 32.04 -27.46 -20.42
CA THR A 560 31.00 -26.80 -19.62
C THR A 560 31.63 -26.08 -18.44
N LYS A 561 31.17 -24.87 -18.14
CA LYS A 561 31.54 -24.17 -16.91
C LYS A 561 30.78 -24.78 -15.74
N ILE A 562 31.49 -25.48 -14.86
CA ILE A 562 30.92 -26.13 -13.67
C ILE A 562 31.27 -25.33 -12.41
N VAL A 563 30.31 -25.19 -11.49
CA VAL A 563 30.52 -24.60 -10.18
C VAL A 563 30.12 -25.60 -9.09
N PHE A 564 31.02 -25.94 -8.17
CA PHE A 564 30.80 -26.87 -7.06
C PHE A 564 30.63 -26.18 -5.71
#